data_AF-A0A9N9R264-F1
#
_entry.id   AF-A0A9N9R264-F1
#
_cell.length_a   1.000
_cell.length_b   1.000
_cell.length_c   1.000
_cell.angle_alpha   90.00
_cell.angle_beta   90.00
_cell.angle_gamma   90.00
#
_symmetry.space_group_name_H-M   'P 1'
#
loop_
_entity.id
_entity.type
_entity.pdbx_description
1 polymer ?
#
loop_
_entity_poly.entity_id
_entity_poly.type
_entity_poly.pdbx_seq_one_letter_code
_entity_poly.pdbx_strand_id
1 'polypeptide(L)'
;MQRKNNISNFLSIFRLNLSGNSGATFSSDLHVTAELNLNLADKGETYVSHITMDINEVESNVTYSWTERKGVDNEDYILLGPPKIVVRNSRTPTYFLQQSTYLQFLLPH
;
A
#
# COMPACT_ATOMS: atom_id res chain seq x y z
N MET A 1 -50.14 46.91 -15.76
CA MET A 1 -49.10 46.94 -16.82
C MET A 1 -47.84 47.49 -16.17
N GLN A 2 -46.72 46.79 -15.91
CA GLN A 2 -46.23 45.45 -16.18
C GLN A 2 -45.55 44.89 -14.91
N ARG A 3 -45.69 43.58 -14.65
CA ARG A 3 -44.86 42.81 -13.72
C ARG A 3 -43.41 42.79 -14.22
N LYS A 4 -42.45 43.28 -13.44
CA LYS A 4 -41.03 42.98 -13.64
C LYS A 4 -40.68 41.69 -12.89
N ASN A 5 -40.94 40.56 -13.53
CA ASN A 5 -40.23 39.31 -13.24
C ASN A 5 -39.00 39.28 -14.15
N ASN A 6 -37.79 39.22 -13.58
CA ASN A 6 -36.64 38.59 -14.23
C ASN A 6 -35.56 38.29 -13.18
N ILE A 7 -35.78 37.17 -12.50
CA ILE A 7 -34.81 36.07 -12.32
C ILE A 7 -33.34 36.51 -12.43
N SER A 8 -32.83 37.18 -11.40
CA SER A 8 -31.39 37.36 -11.26
C SER A 8 -30.78 36.03 -10.83
N ASN A 9 -30.33 35.27 -11.83
CA ASN A 9 -29.23 34.31 -11.76
C ASN A 9 -29.32 33.27 -10.63
N PHE A 10 -30.06 32.19 -10.93
CA PHE A 10 -29.78 30.84 -10.45
C PHE A 10 -28.39 30.37 -10.96
N LEU A 11 -27.32 31.01 -10.47
CA LEU A 11 -25.98 30.43 -10.49
C LEU A 11 -25.69 29.93 -9.08
N SER A 12 -26.51 28.96 -8.63
CA SER A 12 -25.95 27.96 -7.74
C SER A 12 -24.92 27.21 -8.57
N ILE A 13 -23.66 27.65 -8.50
CA ILE A 13 -22.52 26.83 -8.89
C ILE A 13 -22.78 25.50 -8.20
N PHE A 14 -23.15 24.47 -8.97
CA PHE A 14 -23.23 23.11 -8.46
C PHE A 14 -21.82 22.77 -8.01
N ARG A 15 -21.51 23.03 -6.73
CA ARG A 15 -20.32 22.53 -6.06
C ARG A 15 -20.57 21.04 -5.86
N LEU A 16 -20.35 20.27 -6.92
CA LEU A 16 -20.34 18.83 -6.82
C LEU A 16 -19.03 18.50 -6.09
N ASN A 17 -19.10 18.35 -4.77
CA ASN A 17 -18.04 17.66 -4.05
C ASN A 17 -18.10 16.20 -4.48
N LEU A 18 -17.42 15.87 -5.59
CA LEU A 18 -17.36 14.53 -6.11
C LEU A 18 -16.44 13.70 -5.22
N SER A 19 -16.93 12.52 -4.84
CA SER A 19 -16.16 11.53 -4.11
C SER A 19 -16.37 10.17 -4.74
N GLY A 20 -15.36 9.33 -4.65
CA GLY A 20 -15.39 8.02 -5.26
C GLY A 20 -14.40 7.06 -4.63
N ASN A 21 -14.50 5.79 -5.04
CA ASN A 21 -13.52 4.78 -4.74
C ASN A 21 -12.88 4.35 -6.05
N SER A 22 -11.55 4.30 -6.04
CA SER A 22 -10.75 3.86 -7.17
C SER A 22 -9.78 2.78 -6.71
N GLY A 23 -9.26 2.01 -7.66
CA GLY A 23 -8.23 1.04 -7.36
C GLY A 23 -7.41 0.69 -8.58
N ALA A 24 -6.22 0.15 -8.30
CA ALA A 24 -5.30 -0.36 -9.31
C ALA A 24 -4.82 -1.75 -8.88
N THR A 25 -4.66 -2.62 -9.87
CA THR A 25 -4.07 -3.95 -9.67
C THR A 25 -2.70 -3.98 -10.32
N PHE A 26 -1.70 -4.39 -9.57
CA PHE A 26 -0.32 -4.52 -10.00
C PHE A 26 0.03 -6.01 -10.03
N SER A 27 0.67 -6.45 -11.10
CA SER A 27 1.30 -7.77 -11.19
C SER A 27 2.82 -7.57 -11.16
N SER A 28 3.52 -8.28 -10.30
CA SER A 28 4.96 -8.09 -10.12
C SER A 28 5.67 -9.39 -9.76
N ASP A 29 6.89 -9.55 -10.28
CA ASP A 29 7.84 -10.54 -9.81
C ASP A 29 8.75 -9.88 -8.77
N LEU A 30 8.90 -10.51 -7.61
CA LEU A 30 9.63 -9.97 -6.46
C LEU A 30 10.83 -10.84 -6.15
N HIS A 31 12.01 -10.21 -6.12
CA HIS A 31 13.22 -10.78 -5.53
C HIS A 31 13.51 -10.04 -4.21
N VAL A 32 13.51 -10.78 -3.10
CA VAL A 32 13.63 -10.23 -1.75
C VAL A 32 14.87 -10.82 -1.09
N THR A 33 15.72 -9.97 -0.53
CA THR A 33 16.84 -10.35 0.32
C THR A 33 16.70 -9.65 1.67
N ALA A 34 16.78 -10.41 2.77
CA ALA A 34 16.56 -9.87 4.11
C ALA A 34 17.28 -10.69 5.19
N GLU A 35 17.41 -10.09 6.38
CA GLU A 35 17.74 -10.81 7.61
C GLU A 35 16.43 -11.31 8.26
N LEU A 36 16.41 -12.59 8.61
CA LEU A 36 15.31 -13.25 9.29
C LEU A 36 15.71 -13.50 10.75
N ASN A 37 14.99 -12.83 11.65
CA ASN A 37 15.10 -12.98 13.10
C ASN A 37 13.93 -13.82 13.64
N LEU A 38 14.22 -15.05 14.07
CA LEU A 38 13.23 -15.99 14.59
C LEU A 38 13.33 -16.09 16.11
N ASN A 39 12.26 -15.72 16.80
CA ASN A 39 12.13 -15.89 18.25
C ASN A 39 11.18 -17.05 18.53
N LEU A 40 11.71 -18.14 19.08
CA LEU A 40 10.88 -19.26 19.54
C LEU A 40 10.35 -18.93 20.94
N ALA A 41 9.03 -18.82 21.07
CA ALA A 41 8.37 -18.42 22.32
C ALA A 41 8.81 -19.26 23.54
N ASP A 42 9.07 -20.55 23.33
CA ASP A 42 9.38 -21.49 24.41
C ASP A 42 10.88 -21.61 24.75
N LYS A 43 11.78 -21.08 23.90
CA LYS A 43 13.23 -21.29 24.06
C LYS A 43 14.01 -20.06 24.51
N GLY A 44 13.42 -18.86 24.48
CA GLY A 44 14.11 -17.61 24.83
C GLY A 44 15.35 -17.29 23.96
N GLU A 45 15.61 -18.09 22.93
CA GLU A 45 16.70 -17.96 21.98
C GLU A 45 16.20 -17.30 20.69
N THR A 46 17.02 -16.40 20.15
CA THR A 46 16.82 -15.79 18.84
C THR A 46 17.74 -16.43 17.81
N TYR A 47 17.17 -16.90 16.71
CA TYR A 47 17.92 -17.44 15.58
C TYR A 47 17.96 -16.39 14.47
N VAL A 48 19.17 -16.07 14.01
CA VAL A 48 19.41 -15.09 12.96
C VAL A 48 19.89 -15.80 11.71
N SER A 49 19.28 -15.51 10.56
CA SER A 49 19.67 -16.06 9.26
C SER A 49 19.45 -15.04 8.15
N HIS A 50 20.08 -15.24 7.00
CA HIS A 50 19.79 -14.44 5.80
C HIS A 50 18.85 -15.24 4.89
N ILE A 51 17.79 -14.60 4.41
CA ILE A 51 16.83 -15.19 3.47
C ILE A 51 16.89 -14.48 2.13
N THR A 52 16.96 -15.26 1.06
CA THR A 52 16.68 -14.81 -0.30
C THR A 52 15.39 -15.50 -0.76
N MET A 53 14.43 -14.74 -1.29
CA MET A 53 13.12 -15.23 -1.70
C MET A 53 12.75 -14.67 -3.06
N ASP A 54 12.24 -15.54 -3.92
CA ASP A 54 11.66 -15.19 -5.21
C ASP A 54 10.15 -15.49 -5.19
N ILE A 55 9.36 -14.52 -5.62
CA ILE A 55 7.90 -14.63 -5.72
C ILE A 55 7.48 -14.16 -7.11
N ASN A 56 6.95 -15.08 -7.92
CA ASN A 56 6.52 -14.78 -9.27
C ASN A 56 5.01 -14.49 -9.31
N GLU A 57 4.60 -13.57 -10.18
CA GLU A 57 3.20 -13.22 -10.44
C GLU A 57 2.42 -12.81 -9.18
N VAL A 58 3.04 -12.00 -8.31
CA VAL A 58 2.37 -11.43 -7.15
C VAL A 58 1.39 -10.37 -7.62
N GLU A 59 0.12 -10.55 -7.25
CA GLU A 59 -0.93 -9.58 -7.53
C GLU A 59 -1.17 -8.71 -6.28
N SER A 60 -0.96 -7.40 -6.42
CA SER A 60 -1.26 -6.41 -5.39
C SER A 60 -2.42 -5.53 -5.84
N ASN A 61 -3.52 -5.55 -5.10
CA ASN A 61 -4.66 -4.69 -5.34
C ASN A 61 -4.66 -3.54 -4.33
N VAL A 62 -4.54 -2.32 -4.84
CA VAL A 62 -4.57 -1.09 -4.04
C VAL A 62 -5.87 -0.37 -4.31
N THR A 63 -6.69 -0.20 -3.28
CA THR A 63 -7.93 0.59 -3.34
C THR A 63 -7.82 1.81 -2.47
N TYR A 64 -8.37 2.94 -2.91
CA TYR A 64 -8.36 4.19 -2.17
C TYR A 64 -9.63 4.99 -2.45
N SER A 65 -10.12 5.68 -1.43
CA SER A 65 -11.13 6.72 -1.61
C SER A 65 -10.49 7.98 -2.16
N TRP A 66 -11.21 8.75 -2.96
CA TRP A 66 -10.76 10.07 -3.39
C TRP A 66 -11.89 11.09 -3.27
N THR A 67 -11.50 12.35 -3.10
CA THR A 67 -12.41 13.49 -3.11
C THR A 67 -11.81 14.62 -3.94
N GLU A 68 -12.61 15.27 -4.77
CA GLU A 68 -12.22 16.50 -5.44
C GLU A 68 -12.24 17.67 -4.44
N ARG A 69 -11.22 18.53 -4.50
CA ARG A 69 -11.15 19.76 -3.72
C ARG A 69 -10.60 20.89 -4.57
N LYS A 70 -11.36 21.98 -4.61
CA LYS A 70 -10.89 23.22 -5.23
C LYS A 70 -9.89 23.95 -4.32
N GLY A 71 -8.73 24.30 -4.87
CA GLY A 71 -7.67 25.05 -4.21
C GLY A 71 -7.94 26.55 -4.13
N VAL A 72 -7.10 27.24 -3.36
CA VAL A 72 -7.15 28.71 -3.19
C VAL A 72 -6.68 29.44 -4.46
N ASP A 73 -5.85 28.77 -5.25
CA ASP A 73 -5.33 29.14 -6.57
C ASP A 73 -6.31 28.91 -7.71
N ASN A 74 -7.54 28.48 -7.42
CA ASN A 74 -8.57 28.11 -8.39
C ASN A 74 -8.25 26.83 -9.20
N GLU A 75 -7.26 26.03 -8.79
CA GLU A 75 -6.96 24.72 -9.36
C GLU A 75 -7.78 23.61 -8.69
N ASP A 76 -8.06 22.52 -9.41
CA ASP A 76 -8.82 21.38 -8.90
C ASP A 76 -7.86 20.25 -8.50
N TYR A 77 -7.95 19.81 -7.25
CA TYR A 77 -7.11 18.79 -6.67
C TYR A 77 -7.90 17.51 -6.40
N ILE A 78 -7.26 16.36 -6.58
CA ILE A 78 -7.78 15.08 -6.10
C ILE A 78 -7.04 14.74 -4.80
N LEU A 79 -7.79 14.70 -3.71
CA LEU A 79 -7.26 14.24 -2.42
C LEU A 79 -7.50 12.74 -2.29
N LEU A 80 -6.41 11.99 -2.15
CA LEU A 80 -6.46 10.55 -1.93
C LEU A 80 -6.54 10.27 -0.43
N GLY A 81 -7.50 9.44 -0.04
CA GLY A 81 -7.60 8.89 1.30
C GLY A 81 -6.61 7.73 1.52
N PRO A 82 -6.53 7.20 2.76
CA PRO A 82 -5.66 6.08 3.08
C PRO A 82 -5.93 4.86 2.17
N PRO A 83 -4.89 4.26 1.57
CA PRO A 83 -5.07 3.09 0.72
C PRO A 83 -5.33 1.84 1.56
N LYS A 84 -6.11 0.92 1.00
CA LYS A 84 -6.20 -0.49 1.43
C LYS A 84 -5.47 -1.34 0.42
N ILE A 85 -4.52 -2.14 0.90
CA ILE A 85 -3.68 -2.99 0.07
C ILE A 85 -4.01 -4.45 0.37
N VAL A 86 -4.34 -5.21 -0.66
CA VAL A 86 -4.56 -6.66 -0.60
C VAL A 86 -3.54 -7.32 -1.50
N VAL A 87 -2.78 -8.27 -0.95
CA VAL A 87 -1.79 -9.04 -1.70
C VAL A 87 -2.32 -10.45 -1.90
N ARG A 88 -2.27 -10.94 -3.13
CA ARG A 88 -2.60 -12.30 -3.51
C ARG A 88 -1.39 -12.91 -4.20
N ASN A 89 -1.07 -14.13 -3.79
CA ASN A 89 -0.02 -14.89 -4.43
C ASN A 89 -0.62 -16.20 -4.94
N SER A 90 -0.53 -16.41 -6.25
CA SER A 90 -1.06 -17.59 -6.93
C SER A 90 -0.10 -18.78 -6.87
N ARG A 91 1.17 -18.55 -6.53
CA ARG A 91 2.24 -19.56 -6.52
C ARG A 91 2.97 -19.58 -5.18
N THR A 92 3.46 -20.75 -4.78
CA THR A 92 4.30 -20.85 -3.58
C THR A 92 5.63 -20.13 -3.81
N PRO A 93 6.03 -19.17 -2.95
CA PRO A 93 7.35 -18.56 -3.01
C PRO A 93 8.46 -19.60 -2.95
N THR A 94 9.56 -19.37 -3.68
CA THR A 94 10.79 -20.13 -3.49
C THR A 94 11.75 -19.33 -2.62
N TYR A 95 12.43 -19.98 -1.69
CA TYR A 95 13.35 -19.30 -0.79
C TYR A 95 14.60 -20.14 -0.51
N PHE A 96 15.69 -19.44 -0.21
CA PHE A 96 16.95 -20.00 0.25
C PHE A 96 17.32 -19.35 1.58
N LEU A 97 17.67 -20.17 2.56
CA LEU A 97 18.13 -19.73 3.88
C LEU A 97 19.63 -19.97 4.00
N GLN A 98 20.38 -18.90 4.21
CA GLN A 98 21.79 -18.95 4.57
C GLN A 98 21.93 -18.81 6.08
N GLN A 99 22.52 -19.81 6.72
CA GLN A 99 22.85 -19.72 8.14
C GLN A 99 23.91 -18.64 8.35
N SER A 100 23.67 -17.75 9.31
CA SER A 100 24.68 -16.82 9.78
C SER A 100 25.59 -17.57 10.75
N THR A 101 26.80 -17.94 10.32
CA THR A 101 27.79 -18.57 11.19
C THR A 101 28.33 -17.53 12.17
N TYR A 102 27.67 -17.36 13.31
CA TYR A 102 28.28 -16.73 14.48
C TYR A 102 28.03 -17.66 15.65
N LEU A 103 29.11 -18.03 16.37
CA LEU A 103 29.16 -18.88 17.57
C LEU A 103 29.45 -20.38 17.37
N GLN A 104 30.52 -20.73 16.64
CA GLN A 104 31.16 -22.04 16.82
C GLN A 104 32.66 -22.00 17.20
N PHE A 105 33.23 -20.81 17.47
CA PHE A 105 34.67 -20.65 17.76
C PHE A 105 35.02 -20.09 19.16
N LEU A 106 34.09 -20.00 20.11
CA LEU A 106 34.36 -19.37 21.43
C LEU A 106 34.08 -20.24 22.67
N LEU A 107 33.99 -21.57 22.53
CA LEU A 107 34.04 -22.46 23.70
C LEU A 107 35.35 -23.26 23.67
N PRO A 108 36.34 -22.94 24.54
CA PRO A 108 37.44 -23.86 24.80
C PRO A 108 36.90 -25.06 25.60
N HIS A 109 37.15 -26.27 25.09
CA HIS A 109 37.03 -27.51 25.86
C HIS A 109 38.09 -27.57 26.96
#